data_AF-A0A402AEZ9-F1
#
_entry.id   AF-A0A402AEZ9-F1
#
_cell.length_a   1.000
_cell.length_b   1.000
_cell.length_c   1.000
_cell.angle_alpha   90.00
_cell.angle_beta   90.00
_cell.angle_gamma   90.00
#
_symmetry.space_group_name_H-M   'P 1'
#
loop_
_entity.id
_entity.type
_entity.pdbx_description
1 polymer ?
#
loop_
_entity_poly.entity_id
_entity_poly.type
_entity_poly.pdbx_seq_one_letter_code
_entity_poly.pdbx_strand_id
1 'polypeptide(L)' 'METNVDGTFFQEGDHVRIKRTQETGIINAVAGGVVYVLMDDTDENRLFAAYADADSPLELVQP' A
#
# COMPACT_ATOMS: atom_id res chain seq x y z
N MET A 1 1.94 6.19 20.70
CA MET A 1 2.00 5.80 19.29
C MET A 1 0.73 5.03 19.04
N GLU A 2 -0.23 5.67 18.38
CA GLU A 2 -1.59 5.18 18.24
C GLU A 2 -1.62 4.16 17.10
N THR A 3 -1.76 2.88 17.46
CA THR A 3 -1.92 1.80 16.48
C THR A 3 -3.33 1.90 15.92
N ASN A 4 -3.51 2.68 14.84
CA ASN A 4 -4.76 2.72 14.09
C ASN A 4 -4.94 1.38 13.36
N VAL A 5 -5.44 0.39 14.10
CA VAL A 5 -6.09 -0.82 13.60
C VAL A 5 -7.47 -0.50 12.97
N ASP A 6 -7.83 0.78 12.88
CA ASP A 6 -9.07 1.31 12.28
C ASP A 6 -8.91 1.84 10.83
N GLY A 7 -7.75 1.68 10.21
CA GLY A 7 -7.53 2.19 8.85
C GLY A 7 -8.14 1.27 7.77
N THR A 8 -9.37 1.53 7.32
CA THR A 8 -9.91 0.89 6.09
C THR A 8 -9.13 1.27 4.83
N PHE A 9 -8.12 2.16 4.94
CA PHE A 9 -7.39 2.74 3.83
C PHE A 9 -5.89 2.79 4.10
N PHE A 10 -5.09 2.63 3.04
CA PHE A 10 -3.65 2.84 3.09
C PHE A 10 -3.27 4.33 3.08
N GLN A 11 -2.10 4.67 3.61
CA GLN A 11 -1.61 6.03 3.75
C GLN A 11 -0.26 6.25 3.06
N GLU A 12 0.07 7.50 2.74
CA GLU A 12 1.39 7.86 2.24
C GLU A 12 2.48 7.47 3.25
N GLY A 13 3.52 6.80 2.78
CA GLY A 13 4.60 6.26 3.60
C GLY A 13 4.40 4.83 4.08
N ASP A 14 3.22 4.22 3.89
CA ASP A 14 3.02 2.81 4.23
C ASP A 14 3.89 1.91 3.34
N HIS A 15 4.59 0.98 3.98
CA HIS A 15 5.20 -0.15 3.29
C HIS A 15 4.15 -1.20 3.00
N VAL A 16 4.09 -1.60 1.74
CA VAL A 16 3.12 -2.57 1.26
C VAL A 16 3.81 -3.67 0.46
N ARG A 17 3.14 -4.81 0.44
CA ARG A 17 3.48 -5.93 -0.43
C ARG A 17 2.31 -6.26 -1.31
N ILE A 18 2.59 -6.53 -2.58
CA ILE A 18 1.59 -7.02 -3.52
C ILE A 18 1.38 -8.51 -3.24
N LYS A 19 0.19 -8.92 -2.79
CA LYS A 19 -0.10 -10.32 -2.42
C LYS A 19 0.22 -11.30 -3.54
N ARG A 20 -0.14 -10.94 -4.79
CA ARG A 20 -0.01 -11.82 -5.97
C ARG A 20 1.42 -12.07 -6.40
N THR A 21 2.24 -11.03 -6.44
CA THR A 21 3.62 -11.09 -6.97
C THR A 21 4.67 -11.11 -5.88
N GLN A 22 4.27 -10.85 -4.63
CA GLN A 22 5.13 -10.78 -3.46
C GLN A 22 6.16 -9.64 -3.51
N GLU A 23 6.09 -8.77 -4.52
CA GLU A 23 6.90 -7.56 -4.65
C GLU A 23 6.52 -6.53 -3.57
N THR A 24 7.50 -5.76 -3.12
CA THR A 24 7.34 -4.73 -2.09
C THR A 24 7.49 -3.33 -2.65
N GLY A 25 6.88 -2.36 -1.98
CA GLY A 25 6.99 -0.96 -2.31
C GLY A 25 6.50 -0.05 -1.19
N ILE A 26 6.60 1.25 -1.42
CA ILE A 26 6.14 2.30 -0.52
C ILE A 26 5.04 3.11 -1.18
N ILE A 27 4.00 3.45 -0.42
CA ILE A 27 2.97 4.36 -0.94
C ILE A 27 3.55 5.76 -0.99
N ASN A 28 3.74 6.27 -2.20
CA ASN A 28 4.29 7.59 -2.44
C ASN A 28 3.21 8.68 -2.46
N ALA A 29 1.97 8.34 -2.86
CA ALA A 29 0.86 9.27 -2.90
C ALA A 29 -0.51 8.59 -2.75
N VAL A 30 -1.51 9.31 -2.23
CA VAL A 30 -2.92 8.88 -2.18
C VAL A 30 -3.82 9.96 -2.79
N ALA A 31 -4.62 9.60 -3.80
CA ALA A 31 -5.53 10.54 -4.44
C ALA A 31 -6.75 9.83 -5.02
N GLY A 32 -7.96 10.41 -4.86
CA GLY A 32 -9.15 9.95 -5.55
C GLY A 32 -9.57 8.49 -5.27
N GLY A 33 -9.24 7.95 -4.09
CA GLY A 33 -9.54 6.56 -3.72
C GLY A 33 -8.56 5.52 -4.29
N VAL A 34 -7.44 5.97 -4.86
CA VAL A 34 -6.31 5.11 -5.26
C VAL A 34 -5.03 5.51 -4.54
N VAL A 35 -4.12 4.55 -4.39
CA VAL A 35 -2.76 4.73 -3.87
C VAL A 35 -1.75 4.51 -5.00
N TYR A 36 -0.67 5.27 -4.95
CA TYR A 36 0.48 5.16 -5.83
C TYR A 36 1.60 4.47 -5.06
N VAL A 37 1.94 3.25 -5.45
CA VAL A 37 2.99 2.43 -4.83
C VAL A 37 4.24 2.53 -5.68
N LEU A 38 5.28 3.13 -5.12
CA LEU A 38 6.62 3.11 -5.67
C LEU A 38 7.27 1.76 -5.35
N MET A 39 7.56 0.97 -6.38
CA MET A 39 8.15 -0.37 -6.25
C MET A 39 9.63 -0.28 -5.88
N ASP A 40 10.07 -1.11 -4.93
CA ASP A 40 11.45 -1.10 -4.42
C ASP A 40 12.49 -1.54 -5.47
N ASP A 41 12.17 -2.59 -6.25
CA ASP A 41 13.11 -3.19 -7.20
C ASP A 41 13.18 -2.44 -8.55
N THR A 42 12.03 -1.93 -9.03
CA THR A 42 11.92 -1.38 -10.38
C THR A 42 11.82 0.14 -10.46
N ASP A 43 11.68 0.84 -9.33
CA ASP A 43 11.37 2.29 -9.26
C ASP A 43 10.10 2.69 -10.04
N GLU A 44 9.27 1.71 -10.42
CA GLU A 44 8.02 1.97 -11.12
C GLU A 44 6.92 2.38 -10.14
N ASN A 45 6.06 3.28 -10.57
CA ASN A 45 4.89 3.68 -9.79
C ASN A 45 3.65 2.91 -10.26
N ARG A 46 3.07 2.10 -9.36
CA ARG A 46 1.91 1.26 -9.64
C ARG A 46 0.69 1.74 -8.87
N LEU A 47 -0.47 1.72 -9.52
CA LEU A 47 -1.74 2.19 -8.96
C LEU A 47 -2.56 1.04 -8.38
N PHE A 48 -3.06 1.23 -7.16
CA PHE A 48 -3.96 0.29 -6.50
C PHE A 48 -5.13 1.01 -5.84
N ALA A 49 -6.19 0.28 -5.52
CA ALA A 49 -7.28 0.82 -4.72
C ALA A 49 -6.77 1.19 -3.32
N ALA A 50 -7.22 2.33 -2.79
CA ALA A 50 -6.77 2.81 -1.49
C ALA A 50 -7.30 1.98 -0.30
N TYR A 51 -8.22 1.05 -0.54
CA TYR A 51 -8.88 0.27 0.51
C TYR A 51 -8.01 -0.90 0.98
N ALA A 52 -7.78 -0.97 2.29
CA ALA A 52 -7.04 -2.02 2.98
C ALA A 52 -8.00 -3.08 3.55
N ASP A 53 -8.73 -3.77 2.67
CA ASP A 53 -9.59 -4.91 3.02
C ASP A 53 -8.88 -6.27 2.76
N ALA A 54 -9.45 -7.37 3.26
CA ALA A 54 -8.98 -8.74 2.99
C ALA A 54 -8.81 -9.05 1.48
N ASP A 55 -9.68 -8.53 0.62
CA ASP A 55 -9.60 -8.72 -0.84
C ASP A 55 -8.61 -7.77 -1.53
N SER A 56 -8.04 -6.80 -0.79
CA SER A 56 -7.10 -5.84 -1.36
C SER A 56 -5.88 -6.56 -1.95
N PRO A 57 -5.40 -6.16 -3.15
CA PRO A 57 -4.19 -6.73 -3.74
C PRO A 57 -2.92 -6.39 -2.96
N LEU A 58 -3.01 -5.44 -2.02
CA LEU A 58 -1.94 -5.01 -1.15
C LEU A 58 -2.13 -5.55 0.27
N GLU A 59 -1.02 -5.80 0.96
CA GLU A 59 -0.96 -6.05 2.40
C GLU A 59 0.05 -5.08 3.03
N LEU A 60 -0.25 -4.58 4.23
CA LEU A 60 0.68 -3.76 5.00
C LEU A 60 1.85 -4.61 5.51
N VAL A 61 3.06 -4.15 5.24
CA VAL A 61 4.28 -4.72 5.79
C VAL A 61 4.68 -3.86 6.98
N GLN A 62 4.28 -4.27 8.17
CA GLN A 62 4.85 -3.70 9.39
C GLN A 62 6.25 -4.29 9.62
N PRO A 63 7.22 -3.49 10.09
CA PRO A 63 8.51 -4.00 10.54
C PRO A 63 8.38 -4.94 11.75
#